data_AF-A0A561TWE2-F1
#
_entry.id   AF-A0A561TWE2-F1
#
_cell.length_a   1.000
_cell.length_b   1.000
_cell.length_c   1.000
_cell.angle_alpha   90.00
_cell.angle_beta   90.00
_cell.angle_gamma   90.00
#
_symmetry.space_group_name_H-M   'P 1'
#
loop_
_entity.id
_entity.type
_entity.pdbx_description
1 polymer ?
#
loop_
_entity_poly.entity_id
_entity_poly.type
_entity_poly.pdbx_seq_one_letter_code
_entity_poly.pdbx_strand_id
1 'polypeptide(L)'
;MVIMTTELPSIPLADLRASFDLLLRRLETTTVDGEVALDKDYFWSVPAAARYDVTAEPGELTIGQVSESWAHIKNLLADQDRAVGHHLVWLADVLRAIGHEFPG
;
A
#
# COMPACT_ATOMS: atom_id res chain seq x y z
N MET A 1 -6.51 -9.30 35.26
CA MET A 1 -5.81 -9.65 34.02
C MET A 1 -6.89 -9.97 32.99
N VAL A 2 -7.25 -9.01 32.14
CA VAL A 2 -8.24 -9.22 31.08
C VAL A 2 -7.48 -9.80 29.90
N ILE A 3 -7.82 -11.03 29.51
CA ILE A 3 -7.36 -11.63 28.27
C ILE A 3 -8.20 -10.94 27.18
N MET A 4 -7.65 -9.92 26.52
CA MET A 4 -8.27 -9.44 25.30
C MET A 4 -7.97 -10.48 24.23
N THR A 5 -8.94 -11.35 23.96
CA THR A 5 -8.98 -12.10 22.71
C THR A 5 -9.31 -11.08 21.63
N THR A 6 -8.30 -10.39 21.10
CA THR A 6 -8.47 -9.57 19.89
C THR A 6 -8.65 -10.55 18.73
N GLU A 7 -9.90 -10.78 18.34
CA GLU A 7 -10.17 -11.41 17.05
C GLU A 7 -9.48 -10.58 15.97
N LEU A 8 -8.72 -11.24 15.09
CA LEU A 8 -8.07 -10.56 13.97
C LEU A 8 -9.15 -9.90 13.11
N PRO A 9 -8.91 -8.67 12.62
CA PRO A 9 -9.90 -8.00 11.79
C PRO A 9 -10.14 -8.81 10.51
N SER A 10 -11.41 -9.09 10.22
CA SER A 10 -11.85 -9.58 8.92
C SER A 10 -12.21 -8.38 8.06
N ILE A 11 -11.68 -8.31 6.84
CA ILE A 11 -11.88 -7.19 5.92
C ILE A 11 -12.85 -7.64 4.81
N PRO A 12 -14.12 -7.17 4.80
CA PRO A 12 -15.05 -7.50 3.73
C PRO A 12 -14.55 -6.92 2.39
N LEU A 13 -14.49 -7.76 1.36
CA LEU A 13 -14.04 -7.32 0.03
C LEU A 13 -14.96 -6.26 -0.59
N ALA A 14 -16.25 -6.26 -0.25
CA ALA A 14 -17.20 -5.24 -0.68
C ALA A 14 -16.83 -3.85 -0.13
N ASP A 15 -16.53 -3.78 1.16
CA ASP A 15 -16.16 -2.52 1.83
C ASP A 15 -14.79 -2.04 1.35
N LEU A 16 -13.85 -2.95 1.16
CA LEU A 16 -12.53 -2.63 0.60
C LEU A 16 -12.66 -2.01 -0.80
N ARG A 17 -13.50 -2.61 -1.67
CA ARG A 17 -13.76 -2.07 -3.02
C ARG A 17 -14.42 -0.70 -2.96
N ALA A 18 -15.47 -0.55 -2.17
CA ALA A 18 -16.17 0.74 -2.02
C ALA A 18 -15.24 1.85 -1.51
N SER A 19 -14.35 1.52 -0.58
CA SER A 19 -13.34 2.43 -0.06
C SER A 19 -12.34 2.85 -1.15
N PHE A 20 -11.89 1.89 -1.97
CA PHE A 20 -10.99 2.15 -3.09
C PHE A 20 -11.63 3.10 -4.11
N ASP A 21 -12.86 2.82 -4.52
CA ASP A 21 -13.60 3.63 -5.49
C ASP A 21 -13.87 5.06 -4.97
N LEU A 22 -14.10 5.22 -3.67
CA LEU A 22 -14.28 6.54 -3.05
C LEU A 22 -12.98 7.35 -3.08
N LEU A 23 -11.87 6.74 -2.67
CA LEU A 23 -10.57 7.42 -2.57
C LEU A 23 -9.99 7.75 -3.96
N LEU A 24 -10.12 6.85 -4.93
CA LEU A 24 -9.69 7.13 -6.31
C LEU A 24 -10.46 8.29 -6.92
N ARG A 25 -11.80 8.30 -6.79
CA ARG A 25 -12.62 9.43 -7.28
C ARG A 25 -12.20 10.74 -6.61
N ARG A 26 -11.88 10.72 -5.32
CA ARG A 26 -11.36 11.91 -4.63
C ARG A 26 -10.05 12.38 -5.26
N LEU A 27 -9.09 11.48 -5.47
CA LEU A 27 -7.80 11.80 -6.12
C LEU A 27 -8.02 12.42 -7.51
N GLU A 28 -8.84 11.80 -8.36
CA GLU A 28 -9.14 12.28 -9.71
C GLU A 28 -9.69 13.72 -9.72
N THR A 29 -10.53 14.09 -8.75
CA THR A 29 -11.11 15.45 -8.68
C THR A 29 -10.12 16.53 -8.25
N THR A 30 -8.99 16.14 -7.69
CA THR A 30 -8.01 17.03 -7.05
C THR A 30 -6.67 17.07 -7.79
N THR A 31 -6.38 16.07 -8.60
CA THR A 31 -5.19 16.04 -9.45
C THR A 31 -5.39 16.84 -10.71
N VAL A 32 -4.39 17.61 -11.10
CA VAL A 32 -4.30 18.22 -12.43
C VAL A 32 -3.78 17.16 -13.39
N ASP A 33 -4.36 17.04 -14.58
CA ASP A 33 -3.95 16.12 -15.65
C ASP A 33 -4.05 14.61 -15.36
N GLY A 34 -4.68 14.21 -14.24
CA GLY A 34 -4.89 12.80 -13.89
C GLY A 34 -3.64 12.08 -13.38
N GLU A 35 -2.61 12.83 -12.99
CA GLU A 35 -1.37 12.29 -12.42
C GLU A 35 -1.09 12.88 -11.02
N VAL A 36 -0.46 12.08 -10.17
CA VAL A 36 0.07 12.54 -8.86
C VAL A 36 1.58 12.62 -8.98
N ALA A 37 2.13 13.83 -8.92
CA ALA A 37 3.57 14.01 -8.81
C ALA A 37 4.02 13.66 -7.38
N LEU A 38 5.04 12.80 -7.27
CA LEU A 38 5.63 12.41 -6.00
C LEU A 38 7.01 13.05 -5.84
N ASP A 39 7.26 13.66 -4.68
CA ASP A 39 8.54 14.31 -4.39
C ASP A 39 9.62 13.33 -3.89
N LYS A 40 9.21 12.12 -3.49
CA LYS A 40 10.09 11.11 -2.88
C LYS A 40 9.84 9.73 -3.49
N ASP A 41 10.93 9.03 -3.80
CA ASP A 41 10.89 7.69 -4.39
C ASP A 41 11.30 6.59 -3.39
N TYR A 42 12.24 6.89 -2.49
CA TYR A 42 12.76 5.90 -1.53
C TYR A 42 12.03 5.98 -0.19
N PHE A 43 11.81 4.82 0.43
CA PHE A 43 11.21 4.71 1.76
C PHE A 43 11.85 3.59 2.58
N TRP A 44 11.79 3.71 3.91
CA TRP A 44 12.15 2.62 4.81
C TRP A 44 11.07 1.53 4.79
N SER A 45 11.48 0.31 4.47
CA SER A 45 10.62 -0.87 4.44
C SER A 45 11.02 -1.88 5.51
N VAL A 46 10.07 -2.24 6.37
CA VAL A 46 10.23 -3.32 7.35
C VAL A 46 9.92 -4.66 6.67
N PRO A 47 10.81 -5.66 6.71
CA PRO A 47 10.53 -7.00 6.20
C PRO A 47 9.26 -7.61 6.80
N ALA A 48 8.49 -8.36 6.00
CA ALA A 48 7.16 -8.85 6.41
C ALA A 48 7.16 -9.64 7.74
N ALA A 49 8.18 -10.46 7.99
CA ALA A 49 8.32 -11.21 9.24
C ALA A 49 8.49 -10.28 10.46
N ALA A 50 9.30 -9.22 10.33
CA ALA A 50 9.52 -8.23 11.37
C ALA A 50 8.36 -7.22 11.50
N ARG A 51 7.60 -6.99 10.43
CA ARG A 51 6.50 -6.02 10.39
C ARG A 51 5.36 -6.35 11.35
N TYR A 52 5.13 -7.63 11.64
CA TYR A 52 4.03 -8.10 12.50
C TYR A 52 4.49 -8.65 13.85
N ASP A 53 5.79 -8.87 14.06
CA ASP A 53 6.34 -9.19 15.38
C ASP A 53 6.73 -7.91 16.12
N VAL A 54 5.75 -7.31 16.79
CA VAL A 54 5.94 -6.10 17.60
C VAL A 54 6.57 -6.38 18.97
N THR A 55 6.86 -7.64 19.29
CA THR A 55 7.47 -8.05 20.57
C THR A 55 9.00 -8.06 20.50
N ALA A 56 9.55 -8.14 19.29
CA ALA A 56 10.96 -7.94 19.00
C ALA A 56 11.21 -6.49 18.55
N GLU A 57 12.44 -6.01 18.73
CA GLU A 57 12.86 -4.80 18.04
C GLU A 57 12.77 -5.04 16.52
N PRO A 58 12.31 -4.04 15.74
CA PRO A 58 12.33 -4.17 14.29
C PRO A 58 13.78 -4.46 13.87
N GLY A 59 13.97 -5.58 13.19
CA GLY A 59 15.27 -5.95 12.63
C GLY A 59 15.76 -4.91 11.61
N GLU A 60 16.80 -5.25 10.86
CA GLU A 60 17.38 -4.33 9.88
C GLU A 60 16.32 -3.80 8.89
N LEU A 61 16.14 -2.47 8.87
CA LEU A 61 15.26 -1.81 7.93
C LEU A 61 15.84 -1.94 6.52
N THR A 62 14.99 -2.28 5.57
CA THR A 62 15.35 -2.32 4.15
C THR A 62 14.91 -1.03 3.47
N ILE A 63 15.37 -0.82 2.24
CA ILE A 63 14.96 0.32 1.42
C ILE A 63 14.00 -0.20 0.36
N GLY A 64 12.81 0.40 0.29
CA GLY A 64 11.88 0.24 -0.82
C GLY A 64 11.92 1.44 -1.76
N GLN A 65 11.40 1.24 -2.97
CA GLN A 65 11.33 2.26 -4.01
C GLN A 65 9.92 2.29 -4.63
N VAL A 66 9.31 3.47 -4.72
CA VAL A 66 7.95 3.64 -5.24
C VAL A 66 7.92 3.37 -6.74
N SER A 67 8.93 3.82 -7.49
CA SER A 67 9.04 3.59 -8.92
C SER A 67 9.20 2.11 -9.28
N GLU A 68 9.93 1.33 -8.47
CA GLU A 68 10.02 -0.13 -8.58
C GLU A 68 8.65 -0.78 -8.34
N SER A 69 7.98 -0.39 -7.25
CA SER A 69 6.64 -0.86 -6.92
C SER A 69 5.64 -0.57 -8.04
N TRP A 70 5.68 0.64 -8.61
CA TRP A 70 4.86 1.03 -9.75
C TRP A 70 5.18 0.25 -11.02
N ALA A 71 6.46 -0.07 -11.27
CA ALA A 71 6.85 -0.91 -12.40
C ALA A 71 6.23 -2.32 -12.28
N HIS A 72 6.18 -2.90 -11.08
CA HIS A 72 5.49 -4.17 -10.86
C HIS A 72 3.99 -4.09 -11.15
N ILE A 73 3.31 -3.02 -10.75
CA ILE A 73 1.89 -2.82 -11.07
C ILE A 73 1.68 -2.66 -12.57
N LYS A 74 2.51 -1.89 -13.27
CA LYS A 74 2.43 -1.77 -14.74
C LYS A 74 2.62 -3.11 -15.44
N ASN A 75 3.55 -3.94 -14.97
CA ASN A 75 3.76 -5.27 -15.51
C ASN A 75 2.54 -6.19 -15.30
N LEU A 76 1.87 -6.09 -14.15
CA LEU A 76 0.62 -6.80 -13.89
C LEU A 76 -0.50 -6.37 -14.85
N LEU A 77 -0.61 -5.07 -15.14
CA LEU A 77 -1.62 -4.58 -16.09
C LEU A 77 -1.39 -5.10 -17.52
N ALA A 78 -0.13 -5.38 -17.88
CA ALA A 78 0.24 -5.96 -19.16
C ALA A 78 -0.01 -7.48 -19.24
N ASP A 79 0.03 -8.18 -18.10
CA ASP A 79 -0.17 -9.64 -17.99
C ASP A 79 -0.89 -10.00 -16.69
N GLN A 80 -2.23 -10.02 -16.77
CA GLN A 80 -3.11 -10.16 -15.60
C GLN A 80 -3.07 -11.56 -14.99
N ASP A 81 -2.68 -12.59 -15.76
CA ASP A 81 -2.59 -13.97 -15.28
C ASP A 81 -1.48 -14.15 -14.23
N ARG A 82 -0.59 -13.17 -14.10
CA ARG A 82 0.49 -13.14 -13.10
C ARG A 82 0.09 -12.53 -11.76
N ALA A 83 -1.19 -12.21 -11.56
CA ALA A 83 -1.68 -11.68 -10.30
C ALA A 83 -1.33 -12.60 -9.12
N VAL A 84 -0.54 -12.07 -8.19
CA VAL A 84 -0.17 -12.72 -6.93
C VAL A 84 -0.33 -11.76 -5.76
N GLY A 85 -0.48 -12.29 -4.55
CA GLY A 85 -0.71 -11.49 -3.35
C GLY A 85 0.32 -10.38 -3.09
N HIS A 86 1.57 -10.56 -3.54
CA HIS A 86 2.60 -9.53 -3.40
C HIS A 86 2.31 -8.25 -4.21
N HIS A 87 1.48 -8.32 -5.26
CA HIS A 87 1.02 -7.12 -5.97
C HIS A 87 0.16 -6.20 -5.10
N LEU A 88 -0.53 -6.73 -4.09
CA LEU A 88 -1.22 -5.91 -3.11
C LEU A 88 -0.23 -5.11 -2.25
N VAL A 89 0.97 -5.66 -1.99
CA VAL A 89 2.03 -4.98 -1.23
C VAL A 89 2.60 -3.82 -2.05
N TRP A 90 2.99 -4.06 -3.31
CA TRP A 90 3.47 -3.00 -4.19
C TRP A 90 2.42 -1.91 -4.42
N LEU A 91 1.15 -2.30 -4.58
CA LEU A 91 0.06 -1.33 -4.71
C LEU A 91 -0.09 -0.51 -3.43
N ALA A 92 0.00 -1.13 -2.26
CA ALA A 92 -0.06 -0.42 -0.98
C ALA A 92 1.11 0.57 -0.80
N ASP A 93 2.30 0.25 -1.31
CA ASP A 93 3.45 1.15 -1.25
C ASP A 93 3.25 2.39 -2.13
N VAL A 94 2.70 2.21 -3.34
CA VAL A 94 2.30 3.33 -4.23
C VAL A 94 1.21 4.19 -3.58
N LEU A 95 0.14 3.57 -3.07
CA LEU A 95 -0.97 4.28 -2.43
C LEU A 95 -0.52 5.05 -1.18
N ARG A 96 0.43 4.49 -0.41
CA ARG A 96 0.99 5.17 0.76
C ARG A 96 1.79 6.41 0.36
N ALA A 97 2.60 6.31 -0.69
CA ALA A 97 3.35 7.47 -1.20
C ALA A 97 2.39 8.57 -1.67
N ILE A 98 1.38 8.23 -2.46
CA ILE A 98 0.32 9.16 -2.89
C ILE A 98 -0.36 9.79 -1.66
N GLY A 99 -0.76 9.00 -0.68
CA GLY A 99 -1.45 9.49 0.51
C GLY A 99 -0.61 10.43 1.39
N HIS A 100 0.72 10.33 1.36
CA HIS A 100 1.61 11.26 2.07
C HIS A 100 1.79 12.60 1.35
N GLU A 101 1.67 12.62 0.02
CA GLU A 101 1.73 13.85 -0.78
C GLU A 101 0.35 14.51 -0.93
N PHE A 102 -0.73 13.76 -0.70
CA PHE A 102 -2.09 14.22 -0.87
C PHE A 102 -2.60 15.01 0.36
N PRO A 103 -2.91 16.32 0.24
CA PRO A 103 -3.56 17.06 1.31
C PRO A 103 -5.03 16.61 1.47
N GLY A 104 -5.47 16.40 2.71
CA GLY A 104 -6.86 16.02 3.05
C GLY A 104 -7.90 17.06 2.61
#